data_AF-A0A6P8X007-F1
#
_entry.id   AF-A0A6P8X007-F1
#
_cell.length_a   1.000
_cell.length_b   1.000
_cell.length_c   1.000
_cell.angle_alpha   90.00
_cell.angle_beta   90.00
_cell.angle_gamma   90.00
#
_symmetry.space_group_name_H-M   'P 1'
#
loop_
_entity.id
_entity.type
_entity.pdbx_description
1 polymer ?
#
loop_
_entity_poly.entity_id
_entity_poly.type
_entity_poly.pdbx_seq_one_letter_code
_entity_poly.pdbx_strand_id
1 'polypeptide(L)'
;MHRYCWYWRSAASLLVMALLMAVVRSEECGQEEFTKCTEPLEMLQLTTEFSIGAAKKEELDKLCHELRKGVRCIQSYTRRCMDLQQRNQFNKLYHGTNQFIRDLCNKGEFQEEYLKHAHCSEIAKKDFEVCATRYKETMFFLKPNKNQESQENSTMNENIKTICCSINELVDCSENAARKICGNEAAKFTRELVDKYADSLTKIYCEDFTRHPGICRDGEGNGVEGLRQNSLGILITALLLLLVR
;
A
#
# COMPACT_ATOMS: atom_id res chain seq x y z
N MET A 1 -54.15 -40.95 -25.44
CA MET A 1 -53.83 -39.50 -25.48
C MET A 1 -53.22 -38.95 -24.18
N HIS A 2 -53.61 -39.41 -22.97
CA HIS A 2 -53.07 -38.90 -21.69
C HIS A 2 -51.55 -39.07 -21.47
N ARG A 3 -50.95 -40.17 -21.96
CA ARG A 3 -49.52 -40.46 -21.77
C ARG A 3 -48.59 -39.52 -22.55
N TYR A 4 -49.02 -39.04 -23.72
CA TYR A 4 -48.25 -38.09 -24.54
C TYR A 4 -48.21 -36.70 -23.90
N CYS A 5 -49.30 -36.26 -23.27
CA CYS A 5 -49.34 -35.00 -22.51
C CYS A 5 -48.39 -35.00 -21.32
N TRP A 6 -48.24 -36.13 -20.62
CA TRP A 6 -47.36 -36.22 -19.46
C TRP A 6 -45.89 -36.13 -19.87
N TYR A 7 -45.51 -36.80 -20.97
CA TYR A 7 -44.16 -36.77 -21.52
C TYR A 7 -43.76 -35.38 -22.05
N TRP A 8 -44.69 -34.66 -22.67
CA TRP A 8 -44.45 -33.29 -23.14
C TRP A 8 -44.28 -32.29 -21.98
N ARG A 9 -45.05 -32.44 -20.90
CA ARG A 9 -44.93 -31.56 -19.72
C ARG A 9 -43.61 -31.79 -18.99
N SER A 10 -43.17 -33.03 -18.83
CA SER A 10 -41.87 -33.33 -18.21
C SER A 10 -40.69 -32.90 -19.09
N ALA A 11 -40.77 -33.07 -20.42
CA ALA A 11 -39.75 -32.57 -21.35
C ALA A 11 -39.63 -31.04 -21.31
N ALA A 12 -40.75 -30.31 -21.26
CA ALA A 12 -40.75 -28.86 -21.14
C ALA A 12 -40.13 -28.37 -19.81
N SER A 13 -40.45 -29.02 -18.70
CA SER A 13 -39.85 -28.69 -17.39
C SER A 13 -38.33 -28.94 -17.36
N LEU A 14 -37.86 -30.02 -17.98
CA LEU A 14 -36.42 -30.31 -18.08
C LEU A 14 -35.69 -29.29 -18.96
N LEU A 15 -36.31 -28.86 -20.06
CA LEU A 15 -35.77 -27.82 -20.95
C LEU A 15 -35.68 -26.46 -20.24
N VAL A 16 -36.71 -26.09 -19.47
CA VAL A 16 -36.71 -24.84 -18.68
C VAL A 16 -35.64 -24.89 -17.59
N MET A 17 -35.48 -26.03 -16.89
CA MET A 17 -34.41 -26.20 -15.90
C MET A 17 -33.02 -26.13 -16.54
N ALA A 18 -32.81 -26.75 -17.70
CA ALA A 18 -31.55 -26.67 -18.43
C ALA A 18 -31.23 -25.23 -18.90
N LEU A 19 -32.24 -24.48 -19.34
CA LEU A 19 -32.11 -23.06 -19.70
C LEU A 19 -31.82 -22.18 -18.48
N LEU A 20 -32.45 -22.44 -17.34
CA LEU A 20 -32.17 -21.72 -16.08
C LEU A 20 -30.74 -21.98 -15.58
N MET A 21 -30.24 -23.22 -15.71
CA MET A 21 -28.85 -23.57 -15.37
C MET A 21 -27.84 -22.95 -16.35
N ALA A 22 -28.21 -22.77 -17.63
CA ALA A 22 -27.36 -22.09 -18.61
C ALA A 22 -27.28 -20.56 -18.40
N VAL A 23 -28.24 -19.97 -17.68
CA VAL A 23 -28.26 -18.53 -17.35
C VAL A 23 -27.44 -18.20 -16.10
N VAL A 24 -27.10 -19.18 -15.27
CA VAL A 24 -26.14 -18.99 -14.16
C VAL A 24 -24.73 -19.20 -14.71
N ARG A 25 -24.20 -18.19 -15.40
CA ARG A 25 -22.75 -18.02 -15.50
C ARG A 25 -22.26 -17.70 -14.09
N SER A 26 -21.76 -18.71 -13.37
CA SER A 26 -20.95 -18.48 -12.19
C SER A 26 -19.69 -17.73 -12.66
N GLU A 27 -19.67 -16.41 -12.53
CA GLU A 27 -18.44 -15.66 -12.71
C GLU A 27 -17.47 -16.08 -11.60
N GLU A 28 -16.33 -16.64 -11.98
CA GLU A 28 -15.31 -17.08 -11.03
C GLU A 28 -14.62 -15.86 -10.42
N CYS A 29 -15.19 -15.38 -9.31
CA CYS A 29 -14.61 -14.32 -8.48
C CYS A 29 -13.43 -14.84 -7.64
N GLY A 30 -12.36 -15.24 -8.33
CA GLY A 30 -11.16 -15.79 -7.72
C GLY A 30 -10.12 -14.70 -7.36
N GLN A 31 -9.22 -15.04 -6.43
CA GLN A 31 -8.04 -14.24 -6.14
C GLN A 31 -7.13 -14.07 -7.37
N GLU A 32 -7.07 -15.09 -8.24
CA GLU A 32 -6.28 -15.02 -9.47
C GLU A 32 -6.75 -13.92 -10.44
N GLU A 33 -8.06 -13.75 -10.61
CA GLU A 33 -8.59 -12.67 -11.44
C GLU A 33 -8.23 -11.30 -10.85
N PHE A 34 -8.34 -11.16 -9.52
CA PHE A 34 -7.97 -9.93 -8.85
C PHE A 34 -6.49 -9.60 -8.98
N THR A 35 -5.60 -10.59 -8.78
CA THR A 35 -4.15 -10.43 -8.95
C THR A 35 -3.81 -9.93 -10.36
N LYS A 36 -4.43 -10.49 -11.40
CA LYS A 36 -4.26 -10.03 -12.79
C LYS A 36 -4.69 -8.57 -12.99
N CYS A 37 -5.69 -8.11 -12.26
CA CYS A 37 -6.10 -6.70 -12.31
C CYS A 37 -5.10 -5.76 -11.61
N THR A 38 -4.36 -6.25 -10.61
CA THR A 38 -3.39 -5.45 -9.85
C THR A 38 -1.98 -5.46 -10.44
N GLU A 39 -1.62 -6.44 -11.29
CA GLU A 39 -0.33 -6.51 -11.99
C GLU A 39 0.10 -5.16 -12.62
N PRO A 40 -0.75 -4.43 -13.37
CA PRO A 40 -0.35 -3.14 -13.94
C PRO A 40 -0.12 -2.03 -12.89
N LEU A 41 -0.61 -2.21 -11.66
CA LEU A 41 -0.42 -1.27 -10.56
C LEU A 41 0.83 -1.60 -9.73
N GLU A 42 1.48 -2.75 -9.96
CA GLU A 42 2.72 -3.13 -9.26
C GLU A 42 3.87 -2.14 -9.51
N MET A 43 3.90 -1.53 -10.69
CA MET A 43 4.84 -0.44 -10.99
C MET A 43 4.58 0.85 -10.17
N LEU A 44 3.43 0.95 -9.51
CA LEU A 44 3.15 1.99 -8.52
C LEU A 44 3.41 1.55 -7.09
N GLN A 45 3.63 0.26 -6.86
CA GLN A 45 4.07 -0.21 -5.56
C GLN A 45 5.50 0.27 -5.36
N LEU A 46 5.77 0.81 -4.18
CA LEU A 46 7.07 1.32 -3.72
C LEU A 46 8.09 0.16 -3.59
N THR A 47 8.37 -0.58 -4.66
CA THR A 47 9.27 -1.74 -4.69
C THR A 47 10.62 -1.37 -5.32
N THR A 48 11.55 -2.31 -5.48
CA THR A 48 12.88 -2.04 -6.08
C THR A 48 12.82 -1.67 -7.56
N GLU A 49 11.68 -1.84 -8.24
CA GLU A 49 11.44 -1.30 -9.59
C GLU A 49 10.78 0.10 -9.56
N PHE A 50 10.63 0.68 -8.37
CA PHE A 50 10.24 2.07 -8.17
C PHE A 50 11.33 2.99 -8.72
N SER A 51 11.31 3.17 -10.03
CA SER A 51 11.72 4.43 -10.60
C SER A 51 10.67 5.46 -10.24
N ILE A 52 11.09 6.70 -9.97
CA ILE A 52 10.21 7.88 -9.93
C ILE A 52 9.78 8.19 -11.38
N GLY A 53 9.07 7.21 -11.95
CA GLY A 53 8.51 7.01 -13.27
C GLY A 53 9.36 7.33 -14.50
N ALA A 54 8.66 7.25 -15.64
CA ALA A 54 9.13 7.52 -16.99
C ALA A 54 9.90 8.84 -17.11
N ALA A 55 11.06 8.79 -17.76
CA ALA A 55 11.91 9.97 -18.01
C ALA A 55 11.33 10.87 -19.11
N LYS A 56 10.36 10.36 -19.89
CA LYS A 56 9.81 11.01 -21.09
C LYS A 56 8.31 10.87 -21.18
N LYS A 57 7.68 11.81 -21.90
CA LYS A 57 6.23 11.86 -22.10
C LYS A 57 5.70 10.61 -22.81
N GLU A 58 6.41 10.09 -23.80
CA GLU A 58 6.00 8.92 -24.56
C GLU A 58 6.00 7.65 -23.69
N GLU A 59 6.95 7.56 -22.76
CA GLU A 59 7.01 6.48 -21.78
C GLU A 59 5.90 6.64 -20.74
N LEU A 60 5.60 7.87 -20.30
CA LEU A 60 4.49 8.17 -19.42
C LEU A 60 3.14 7.79 -20.06
N ASP A 61 2.94 8.07 -21.35
CA ASP A 61 1.71 7.72 -22.05
C ASP A 61 1.50 6.20 -22.11
N LYS A 62 2.57 5.41 -22.33
CA LYS A 62 2.53 3.94 -22.27
C LYS A 62 2.21 3.44 -20.86
N LEU A 63 2.88 4.00 -19.85
CA LEU A 63 2.62 3.70 -18.44
C LEU A 63 1.14 3.93 -18.12
N CYS A 64 0.61 5.08 -18.52
CA CYS A 64 -0.77 5.48 -18.29
C CYS A 64 -1.79 4.61 -19.03
N HIS A 65 -1.43 4.02 -20.17
CA HIS A 65 -2.27 3.03 -20.84
C HIS A 65 -2.47 1.79 -19.96
N GLU A 66 -1.39 1.22 -19.42
CA GLU A 66 -1.43 0.04 -18.55
C GLU A 66 -2.11 0.33 -17.21
N LEU A 67 -1.83 1.47 -16.57
CA LEU A 67 -2.50 1.89 -15.33
C LEU A 67 -4.01 1.97 -15.49
N ARG A 68 -4.48 2.64 -16.55
CA ARG A 68 -5.91 2.79 -16.81
C ARG A 68 -6.56 1.44 -17.11
N LYS A 69 -5.84 0.49 -17.72
CA LYS A 69 -6.32 -0.87 -17.96
C LYS A 69 -6.50 -1.62 -16.63
N GLY A 70 -5.54 -1.57 -15.73
CA GLY A 70 -5.64 -2.15 -14.39
C GLY A 70 -6.81 -1.56 -13.59
N VAL A 71 -6.93 -0.22 -13.55
CA VAL A 71 -8.05 0.46 -12.87
C VAL A 71 -9.41 0.01 -13.40
N ARG A 72 -9.58 -0.10 -14.73
CA ARG A 72 -10.83 -0.59 -15.32
C ARG A 72 -11.10 -2.06 -14.96
N CYS A 73 -10.07 -2.90 -14.91
CA CYS A 73 -10.18 -4.30 -14.48
C CYS A 73 -10.70 -4.39 -13.04
N ILE A 74 -10.06 -3.68 -12.12
CA ILE A 74 -10.47 -3.61 -10.71
C ILE A 74 -11.91 -3.09 -10.57
N GLN A 75 -12.28 -2.05 -11.31
CA GLN A 75 -13.64 -1.53 -11.30
C GLN A 75 -14.68 -2.50 -11.85
N SER A 76 -14.32 -3.36 -12.79
CA SER A 76 -15.19 -4.42 -13.29
C SER A 76 -15.33 -5.54 -12.26
N TYR A 77 -14.21 -6.03 -11.73
CA TYR A 77 -14.16 -7.05 -10.70
C TYR A 77 -15.01 -6.67 -9.49
N THR A 78 -14.79 -5.47 -8.94
CA THR A 78 -15.54 -4.97 -7.76
C THR A 78 -17.04 -4.79 -8.00
N ARG A 79 -17.50 -4.60 -9.25
CA ARG A 79 -18.93 -4.55 -9.58
C ARG A 79 -19.58 -5.93 -9.63
N ARG A 80 -18.81 -6.92 -10.08
CA ARG A 80 -19.27 -8.29 -10.32
C ARG A 80 -19.16 -9.15 -9.05
N CYS A 81 -18.09 -8.97 -8.30
CA CYS A 81 -17.64 -9.90 -7.27
C CYS A 81 -17.83 -9.41 -5.83
N MET A 82 -18.30 -8.17 -5.64
CA MET A 82 -18.49 -7.59 -4.31
C MET A 82 -19.90 -7.05 -4.16
N ASP A 83 -20.45 -7.18 -2.95
CA ASP A 83 -21.66 -6.46 -2.59
C ASP A 83 -21.40 -4.94 -2.42
N LEU A 84 -22.47 -4.16 -2.23
CA LEU A 84 -22.38 -2.71 -2.12
C LEU A 84 -21.48 -2.26 -0.95
N GLN A 85 -21.52 -2.94 0.19
CA GLN A 85 -20.74 -2.58 1.37
C GLN A 85 -19.26 -2.90 1.15
N GLN A 86 -18.96 -4.11 0.68
CA GLN A 86 -17.60 -4.55 0.34
C GLN A 86 -16.97 -3.62 -0.71
N ARG A 87 -17.71 -3.32 -1.78
CA ARG A 87 -17.27 -2.39 -2.82
C ARG A 87 -17.01 -0.99 -2.29
N ASN A 88 -17.85 -0.48 -1.38
CA ASN A 88 -17.64 0.83 -0.77
C ASN A 88 -16.38 0.86 0.10
N GLN A 89 -16.10 -0.19 0.88
CA GLN A 89 -14.85 -0.30 1.65
C GLN A 89 -13.64 -0.39 0.73
N PHE A 90 -13.71 -1.23 -0.30
CA PHE A 90 -12.67 -1.37 -1.30
C PHE A 90 -12.35 -0.04 -2.01
N ASN A 91 -13.39 0.68 -2.43
CA ASN A 91 -13.23 1.97 -3.10
C ASN A 91 -12.56 3.02 -2.22
N LYS A 92 -12.74 2.97 -0.89
CA LYS A 92 -12.01 3.85 0.04
C LYS A 92 -10.52 3.55 0.02
N LEU A 93 -10.15 2.27 0.10
CA LEU A 93 -8.74 1.83 0.06
C LEU A 93 -8.05 2.22 -1.25
N TYR A 94 -8.73 2.05 -2.39
CA TYR A 94 -8.18 2.36 -3.71
C TYR A 94 -8.37 3.81 -4.16
N HIS A 95 -9.03 4.65 -3.36
CA HIS A 95 -9.32 6.03 -3.75
C HIS A 95 -8.04 6.82 -4.04
N GLY A 96 -7.05 6.74 -3.14
CA GLY A 96 -5.76 7.41 -3.28
C GLY A 96 -5.04 7.01 -4.56
N THR A 97 -4.89 5.70 -4.80
CA THR A 97 -4.23 5.18 -6.02
C THR A 97 -4.96 5.63 -7.29
N ASN A 98 -6.29 5.56 -7.28
CA ASN A 98 -7.10 6.01 -8.42
C ASN A 98 -6.96 7.52 -8.66
N GLN A 99 -6.84 8.33 -7.60
CA GLN A 99 -6.61 9.76 -7.72
C GLN A 99 -5.23 10.04 -8.27
N PHE A 100 -4.19 9.40 -7.73
CA PHE A 100 -2.83 9.52 -8.23
C PHE A 100 -2.72 9.20 -9.72
N ILE A 101 -3.30 8.08 -10.16
CA ILE A 101 -3.32 7.71 -11.59
C ILE A 101 -4.01 8.78 -12.44
N ARG A 102 -5.09 9.39 -11.96
CA ARG A 102 -5.77 10.48 -12.68
C ARG A 102 -4.88 11.72 -12.77
N ASP A 103 -4.28 12.14 -11.67
CA ASP A 103 -3.42 13.33 -11.60
C ASP A 103 -2.18 13.18 -12.48
N LEU A 104 -1.58 11.99 -12.50
CA LEU A 104 -0.39 11.67 -13.30
C LEU A 104 -0.72 11.54 -14.79
N CYS A 105 -1.83 10.89 -15.14
CA CYS A 105 -2.09 10.49 -16.52
C CYS A 105 -2.96 11.46 -17.31
N ASN A 106 -3.70 12.34 -16.65
CA ASN A 106 -4.47 13.37 -17.32
C ASN A 106 -3.66 14.65 -17.37
N LYS A 107 -3.78 15.40 -18.48
CA LYS A 107 -3.14 16.70 -18.59
C LYS A 107 -3.63 17.63 -17.48
N GLY A 108 -2.69 18.23 -16.75
CA GLY A 108 -2.95 19.14 -15.66
C GLY A 108 -1.65 19.50 -14.93
N GLU A 109 -1.76 20.33 -13.90
CA GLU A 109 -0.62 20.88 -13.16
C GLU A 109 0.32 19.79 -12.63
N PHE A 110 -0.22 18.72 -12.04
CA PHE A 110 0.58 17.64 -11.49
C PHE A 110 1.37 16.87 -12.57
N GLN A 111 0.74 16.55 -13.71
CA GLN A 111 1.43 15.91 -14.83
C GLN A 111 2.51 16.83 -15.43
N GLU A 112 2.22 18.13 -15.54
CA GLU A 112 3.17 19.10 -16.09
C GLU A 112 4.41 19.25 -15.18
N GLU A 113 4.22 19.33 -13.87
CA GLU A 113 5.32 19.37 -12.90
C GLU A 113 6.08 18.03 -12.87
N TYR A 114 5.38 16.89 -12.99
CA TYR A 114 6.01 15.59 -13.14
C TYR A 114 6.95 15.54 -14.35
N LEU A 115 6.47 15.99 -15.52
CA LEU A 115 7.27 16.01 -16.75
C LEU A 115 8.43 17.00 -16.67
N LYS A 116 8.27 18.11 -15.95
CA LYS A 116 9.35 19.09 -15.69
C LYS A 116 10.52 18.45 -14.93
N HIS A 117 10.23 17.55 -13.98
CA HIS A 117 11.25 16.88 -13.17
C HIS A 117 11.65 15.48 -13.66
N ALA A 118 11.11 15.00 -14.78
CA ALA A 118 11.35 13.65 -15.29
C ALA A 118 12.84 13.35 -15.53
N HIS A 119 13.63 14.34 -15.95
CA HIS A 119 15.08 14.18 -16.08
C HIS A 119 15.78 13.97 -14.72
N CYS A 120 15.31 14.65 -13.67
CA CYS A 120 15.83 14.43 -12.31
C CYS A 120 15.58 12.98 -11.88
N SER A 121 14.39 12.44 -12.16
CA SER A 121 14.05 11.06 -11.87
C SER A 121 15.00 10.05 -12.50
N GLU A 122 15.43 10.33 -13.73
CA GLU A 122 16.36 9.47 -14.47
C GLU A 122 17.74 9.45 -13.83
N ILE A 123 18.30 10.62 -13.50
CA ILE A 123 19.65 10.72 -12.94
C ILE A 123 19.72 10.33 -11.45
N ALA A 124 18.62 10.52 -10.70
CA ALA A 124 18.50 10.17 -9.29
C ALA A 124 17.97 8.74 -9.06
N LYS A 125 17.70 7.98 -10.14
CA LYS A 125 17.08 6.65 -10.09
C LYS A 125 17.70 5.72 -9.05
N LYS A 126 19.03 5.60 -9.04
CA LYS A 126 19.75 4.70 -8.11
C LYS A 126 19.59 5.12 -6.65
N ASP A 127 19.62 6.42 -6.36
CA ASP A 127 19.41 6.92 -5.00
C ASP A 127 17.97 6.67 -4.53
N PHE A 128 16.98 6.79 -5.42
CA PHE A 128 15.60 6.43 -5.11
C PHE A 128 15.41 4.93 -4.87
N GLU A 129 16.10 4.06 -5.62
CA GLU A 129 16.10 2.61 -5.40
C GLU A 129 16.66 2.24 -4.01
N VAL A 130 17.72 2.94 -3.56
CA VAL A 130 18.25 2.77 -2.20
C VAL A 130 17.19 3.13 -1.15
N CYS A 131 16.49 4.26 -1.32
CA CYS A 131 15.41 4.65 -0.42
C CYS A 131 14.27 3.62 -0.38
N ALA A 132 13.85 3.09 -1.54
CA ALA A 132 12.73 2.15 -1.65
C ALA A 132 13.06 0.76 -1.08
N THR A 133 14.34 0.39 -1.01
CA THR A 133 14.78 -0.94 -0.54
C THR A 133 14.33 -1.22 0.89
N ARG A 134 14.47 -0.26 1.80
CA ARG A 134 14.06 -0.45 3.21
C ARG A 134 12.56 -0.66 3.36
N TYR A 135 11.74 0.10 2.63
CA TYR A 135 10.29 -0.09 2.62
C TYR A 135 9.92 -1.48 2.07
N LYS A 136 10.56 -1.92 0.98
CA LYS A 136 10.35 -3.26 0.43
C LYS A 136 10.66 -4.36 1.44
N GLU A 137 11.77 -4.25 2.15
CA GLU A 137 12.16 -5.20 3.20
C GLU A 137 11.11 -5.23 4.31
N THR A 138 10.66 -4.07 4.81
CA THR A 138 9.56 -3.97 5.78
C THR A 138 8.32 -4.73 5.30
N MET A 139 7.88 -4.50 4.06
CA MET A 139 6.69 -5.16 3.51
C MET A 139 6.87 -6.68 3.34
N PHE A 140 8.10 -7.15 3.10
CA PHE A 140 8.41 -8.58 3.05
C PHE A 140 8.32 -9.25 4.42
N PHE A 141 8.89 -8.62 5.45
CA PHE A 141 8.89 -9.16 6.82
C PHE A 141 7.49 -9.20 7.45
N LEU A 142 6.61 -8.28 7.05
CA LEU A 142 5.24 -8.21 7.57
C LEU A 142 4.25 -9.14 6.86
N LYS A 143 4.70 -9.94 5.88
CA LYS A 143 3.84 -10.95 5.26
C LYS A 143 3.38 -11.94 6.33
N PRO A 144 2.06 -12.16 6.50
CA PRO A 144 1.54 -13.01 7.56
C PRO A 144 2.05 -14.44 7.40
N ASN A 145 2.80 -14.93 8.39
CA ASN A 145 3.12 -16.35 8.52
C ASN A 145 1.86 -17.08 8.98
N LYS A 146 1.48 -18.17 8.29
CA LYS A 146 0.27 -18.96 8.59
C LYS A 146 0.22 -19.61 9.99
N ASN A 147 1.22 -19.37 10.84
CA ASN A 147 1.44 -20.09 12.10
C ASN A 147 1.35 -19.20 13.37
N GLN A 148 0.88 -17.95 13.29
CA GLN A 148 0.81 -17.05 14.45
C GLN A 148 -0.64 -16.65 14.79
N GLU A 149 -1.37 -17.60 15.38
CA GLU A 149 -2.60 -17.33 16.13
C GLU A 149 -2.22 -17.13 17.60
N SER A 150 -2.08 -15.90 18.09
CA SER A 150 -2.32 -15.49 19.50
C SER A 150 -1.62 -14.19 19.94
N GLN A 151 -1.74 -13.07 19.22
CA GLN A 151 -1.54 -11.71 19.78
C GLN A 151 -1.99 -10.63 18.78
N GLU A 152 -3.24 -10.67 18.32
CA GLU A 152 -3.68 -9.95 17.11
C GLU A 152 -3.61 -8.42 17.20
N ASN A 153 -4.14 -7.80 18.25
CA ASN A 153 -4.33 -6.33 18.26
C ASN A 153 -3.03 -5.55 18.51
N SER A 154 -2.18 -6.01 19.43
CA SER A 154 -0.90 -5.36 19.72
C SER A 154 0.05 -5.47 18.53
N THR A 155 0.09 -6.64 17.88
CA THR A 155 0.95 -6.91 16.73
C THR A 155 0.48 -6.12 15.50
N MET A 156 -0.84 -5.99 15.29
CA MET A 156 -1.37 -5.19 14.18
C MET A 156 -0.99 -3.71 14.31
N ASN A 157 -1.11 -3.12 15.51
CA ASN A 157 -0.73 -1.72 15.72
C ASN A 157 0.78 -1.49 15.54
N GLU A 158 1.62 -2.41 16.01
CA GLU A 158 3.08 -2.35 15.77
C GLU A 158 3.43 -2.53 14.29
N ASN A 159 2.72 -3.40 13.56
CA ASN A 159 2.90 -3.57 12.13
C ASN A 159 2.51 -2.30 11.36
N ILE A 160 1.38 -1.68 11.72
CA ILE A 160 0.94 -0.40 11.16
C ILE A 160 1.99 0.68 11.44
N LYS A 161 2.42 0.82 12.70
CA LYS A 161 3.51 1.75 13.09
C LYS A 161 4.74 1.55 12.21
N THR A 162 5.21 0.30 12.10
CA THR A 162 6.38 -0.06 11.29
C THR A 162 6.21 0.34 9.82
N ILE A 163 5.06 0.04 9.20
CA ILE A 163 4.76 0.42 7.81
C ILE A 163 4.78 1.94 7.66
N CYS A 164 4.09 2.66 8.55
CA CYS A 164 3.98 4.11 8.50
C CYS A 164 5.34 4.81 8.66
N CYS A 165 6.19 4.30 9.55
CA CYS A 165 7.53 4.86 9.74
C CYS A 165 8.44 4.57 8.54
N SER A 166 8.37 3.39 7.93
CA SER A 166 9.10 3.09 6.71
C SER A 166 8.64 3.94 5.52
N ILE A 167 7.36 4.30 5.44
CA ILE A 167 6.85 5.26 4.44
C ILE A 167 7.45 6.65 4.68
N ASN A 168 7.43 7.15 5.92
CA ASN A 168 8.00 8.47 6.24
C ASN A 168 9.49 8.54 5.88
N GLU A 169 10.24 7.49 6.20
CA GLU A 169 11.65 7.40 5.85
C GLU A 169 11.88 7.38 4.33
N LEU A 170 11.04 6.66 3.58
CA LEU A 170 11.10 6.65 2.12
C LEU A 170 10.90 8.07 1.56
N VAL A 171 9.88 8.79 2.03
CA VAL A 171 9.60 10.18 1.59
C VAL A 171 10.79 11.09 1.90
N ASP A 172 11.33 11.05 3.13
CA ASP A 172 12.43 11.90 3.57
C ASP A 172 13.73 11.58 2.81
N CYS A 173 14.04 10.29 2.62
CA CYS A 173 15.19 9.84 1.87
C CYS A 173 15.12 10.31 0.41
N SER A 174 13.98 10.11 -0.26
CA SER A 174 13.80 10.51 -1.65
C SER A 174 13.86 12.03 -1.82
N GLU A 175 13.25 12.81 -0.92
CA GLU A 175 13.37 14.28 -0.98
C GLU A 175 14.83 14.72 -0.82
N ASN A 176 15.56 14.17 0.15
CA ASN A 176 16.96 14.52 0.39
C ASN A 176 17.86 14.15 -0.80
N ALA A 177 17.63 12.99 -1.41
CA ALA A 177 18.33 12.56 -2.62
C ALA A 177 18.10 13.53 -3.79
N ALA A 178 16.83 13.85 -4.08
CA ALA A 178 16.46 14.81 -5.11
C ALA A 178 17.06 16.19 -4.85
N ARG A 179 17.08 16.64 -3.59
CA ARG A 179 17.68 17.93 -3.20
C ARG A 179 19.17 17.98 -3.52
N LYS A 180 19.89 16.90 -3.22
CA LYS A 180 21.33 16.79 -3.44
C LYS A 180 21.68 16.75 -4.93
N ILE A 181 20.87 16.09 -5.75
CA ILE A 181 21.17 15.82 -7.16
C ILE A 181 20.63 16.93 -8.08
N CYS A 182 19.43 17.42 -7.79
CA CYS A 182 18.65 18.27 -8.70
C CYS A 182 18.24 19.63 -8.10
N GLY A 183 18.39 19.81 -6.78
CA GLY A 183 18.06 21.06 -6.09
C GLY A 183 16.67 21.07 -5.45
N ASN A 184 16.31 22.23 -4.86
CA ASN A 184 15.17 22.34 -3.95
C ASN A 184 13.79 22.19 -4.61
N GLU A 185 13.61 22.66 -5.85
CA GLU A 185 12.32 22.51 -6.55
C GLU A 185 12.01 21.04 -6.82
N ALA A 186 12.97 20.30 -7.36
CA ALA A 186 12.85 18.87 -7.60
C ALA A 186 12.62 18.11 -6.28
N ALA A 187 13.33 18.48 -5.20
CA ALA A 187 13.11 17.90 -3.89
C ALA A 187 11.66 18.03 -3.42
N LYS A 188 11.11 19.25 -3.48
CA LYS A 188 9.72 19.52 -3.07
C LYS A 188 8.74 18.67 -3.86
N PHE A 189 8.92 18.59 -5.18
CA PHE A 189 8.08 17.77 -6.03
C PHE A 189 8.24 16.26 -5.73
N THR A 190 9.48 15.78 -5.51
CA THR A 190 9.74 14.39 -5.12
C THR A 190 9.04 14.02 -3.83
N ARG A 191 9.03 14.90 -2.81
CA ARG A 191 8.25 14.68 -1.58
C ARG A 191 6.78 14.50 -1.89
N GLU A 192 6.17 15.43 -2.64
CA GLU A 192 4.76 15.35 -3.03
C GLU A 192 4.44 14.07 -3.80
N LEU A 193 5.32 13.69 -4.73
CA LEU A 193 5.16 12.51 -5.55
C LEU A 193 5.15 11.23 -4.69
N VAL A 194 6.18 11.03 -3.87
CA VAL A 194 6.32 9.82 -3.04
C VAL A 194 5.21 9.75 -1.98
N ASP A 195 4.81 10.90 -1.42
CA ASP A 195 3.69 10.98 -0.49
C ASP A 195 2.37 10.56 -1.17
N LYS A 196 2.09 11.07 -2.38
CA LYS A 196 0.93 10.65 -3.19
C LYS A 196 0.92 9.17 -3.54
N TYR A 197 2.09 8.54 -3.74
CA TYR A 197 2.20 7.10 -3.95
C TYR A 197 1.77 6.30 -2.72
N ALA A 198 2.21 6.73 -1.54
CA ALA A 198 1.88 6.07 -0.28
C ALA A 198 0.44 6.32 0.19
N ASP A 199 -0.15 7.47 -0.21
CA ASP A 199 -1.36 8.11 0.30
C ASP A 199 -2.58 7.19 0.51
N SER A 200 -2.71 6.16 -0.34
CA SER A 200 -3.80 5.18 -0.29
C SER A 200 -3.84 4.41 1.04
N LEU A 201 -2.67 4.09 1.60
CA LEU A 201 -2.52 3.45 2.90
C LEU A 201 -2.28 4.48 4.01
N THR A 202 -1.50 5.54 3.72
CA THR A 202 -1.07 6.52 4.74
C THR A 202 -2.25 7.31 5.32
N LYS A 203 -3.21 7.74 4.50
CA LYS A 203 -4.36 8.53 5.00
C LYS A 203 -5.28 7.77 5.94
N ILE A 204 -5.41 6.46 5.77
CA ILE A 204 -6.34 5.65 6.56
C ILE A 204 -5.66 5.13 7.83
N TYR A 205 -4.40 4.71 7.72
CA TYR A 205 -3.72 3.97 8.79
C TYR A 205 -2.57 4.73 9.44
N CYS A 206 -2.02 5.75 8.79
CA CYS A 206 -0.80 6.43 9.24
C CYS A 206 -1.01 7.87 9.73
N GLU A 207 -2.24 8.38 9.74
CA GLU A 207 -2.54 9.78 10.07
C GLU A 207 -2.01 10.20 11.45
N ASP A 208 -2.07 9.31 12.45
CA ASP A 208 -1.55 9.60 13.79
C ASP A 208 -0.02 9.62 13.85
N PHE A 209 0.64 8.83 12.99
CA PHE A 209 2.10 8.71 12.92
C PHE A 209 2.74 9.84 12.10
N THR A 210 2.05 10.36 11.08
CA THR A 210 2.52 11.52 10.30
C THR A 210 2.46 12.81 11.11
N ARG A 211 1.47 12.97 11.99
CA ARG A 211 1.33 14.14 12.89
C ARG A 211 2.34 14.13 14.04
N HIS A 212 2.86 12.97 14.44
CA HIS A 212 3.78 12.81 15.55
C HIS A 212 5.03 12.01 15.13
N PRO A 213 5.96 12.60 14.39
CA PRO A 213 7.15 11.91 13.89
C PRO A 213 8.05 11.34 15.00
N GLY A 214 7.90 11.82 16.25
CA GLY A 214 8.57 11.25 17.43
C GLY A 214 8.19 9.79 17.70
N ILE A 215 6.99 9.35 17.31
CA ILE A 215 6.53 7.95 17.48
C ILE A 215 7.42 6.98 16.70
N CYS A 216 7.98 7.42 15.56
CA CYS A 216 8.87 6.63 14.74
C CYS A 216 10.32 6.55 15.28
N ARG A 217 10.67 7.30 16.33
CA ARG A 217 12.00 7.25 16.96
C ARG A 217 12.14 6.14 18.00
N ASP A 218 11.05 5.55 18.43
CA ASP A 218 11.06 4.44 19.41
C ASP A 218 11.31 3.11 18.69
N GLY A 219 12.56 2.93 18.24
CA GLY A 219 13.00 1.77 17.47
C GLY A 219 14.51 1.47 17.54
N GLU A 220 15.24 2.01 18.52
CA GLU A 220 16.53 1.42 18.91
C GLU A 220 16.24 0.20 19.80
N GLY A 221 16.22 -0.97 19.17
CA GLY A 221 16.28 -2.23 19.89
C GLY A 221 17.51 -2.24 20.80
N ASN A 222 17.24 -2.35 22.11
CA ASN A 222 18.14 -2.74 23.18
C ASN A 222 19.44 -3.44 22.72
N GLY A 223 20.52 -2.67 22.69
CA GLY A 223 21.88 -3.16 22.49
C GLY A 223 22.84 -2.34 23.34
N VAL A 224 22.88 -2.65 24.64
CA VAL A 224 23.93 -2.30 25.62
C VAL A 224 24.45 -0.86 25.56
N GLU A 225 23.96 0.01 26.46
CA GLU A 225 24.82 1.06 27.01
C GLU A 225 24.34 1.57 28.38
N GLY A 226 25.21 1.41 29.39
CA GLY A 226 25.35 2.30 30.52
C GLY A 226 24.31 2.21 31.65
N LEU A 227 24.53 1.29 32.59
CA LEU A 227 24.18 1.52 34.00
C LEU A 227 24.86 2.82 34.47
N ARG A 228 24.17 3.96 34.32
CA ARG A 228 24.55 5.20 34.98
C ARG A 228 24.15 5.07 36.44
N GLN A 229 25.08 4.54 37.25
CA GLN A 229 24.99 4.46 38.70
C GLN A 229 24.59 5.83 39.28
N ASN A 230 23.36 5.94 39.75
CA ASN A 230 22.97 7.06 40.60
C ASN A 230 23.36 6.70 42.03
N SER A 231 24.53 7.20 42.46
CA SER A 231 25.17 6.94 43.76
C SER A 231 24.41 7.47 44.99
N LEU A 232 23.20 8.00 44.80
CA LEU A 232 22.36 8.55 45.88
C LEU A 232 21.38 7.53 46.47
N GLY A 233 21.05 6.45 45.76
CA GLY A 233 20.07 5.45 46.24
C GLY A 233 20.64 4.40 47.21
N ILE A 234 21.95 4.16 47.18
CA ILE A 234 22.61 3.11 47.98
C ILE A 234 22.89 3.59 49.42
N LEU A 235 23.03 4.90 49.64
CA LEU A 235 23.23 5.46 50.98
C LEU A 235 21.95 5.45 51.82
N ILE A 236 20.77 5.58 51.18
CA ILE A 236 19.48 5.64 51.88
C ILE A 236 19.06 4.25 52.37
N THR A 237 19.34 3.19 51.61
CA THR A 237 19.02 1.81 52.02
C THR A 237 19.93 1.30 53.14
N ALA A 238 21.19 1.72 53.19
CA ALA A 238 22.11 1.39 54.29
C ALA A 238 21.76 2.10 55.61
N LEU A 239 21.28 3.35 55.55
CA LEU A 239 20.85 4.12 56.73
C LEU A 239 19.56 3.58 57.36
N LEU A 240 18.63 3.06 56.57
CA LEU A 240 17.38 2.48 57.08
C LEU A 240 17.62 1.13 57.78
N LEU A 241 18.63 0.36 57.36
CA LEU A 241 18.98 -0.93 58.01
C LEU A 241 19.73 -0.77 59.33
N LEU A 242 20.32 0.40 59.60
CA LEU A 242 20.96 0.74 60.88
C LEU A 242 20.00 1.32 61.92
N LEU A 243 18.80 1.75 61.51
CA LEU A 243 17.74 2.25 62.42
C LEU A 243 16.75 1.15 62.87
N VAL A 244 16.88 -0.07 62.34
CA VAL A 244 16.06 -1.24 62.71
C VAL A 244 16.87 -2.26 63.53
N ARG A 245 17.94 -1.82 64.20
CA ARG A 245 18.66 -2.63 65.18
C ARG A 245 18.86 -1.89 66.49
#